data_AF-A0A2A5A3P9-F1
#
_entry.id   AF-A0A2A5A3P9-F1
#
_cell.length_a   1.000
_cell.length_b   1.000
_cell.length_c   1.000
_cell.angle_alpha   90.00
_cell.angle_beta   90.00
_cell.angle_gamma   90.00
#
_symmetry.space_group_name_H-M   'P 1'
#
loop_
_entity.id
_entity.type
_entity.pdbx_description
1 polymer ?
#
loop_
_entity_poly.entity_id
_entity_poly.type
_entity_poly.pdbx_seq_one_letter_code
_entity_poly.pdbx_strand_id
1 'polypeptide(L)' 'MVENKKLKFEEAVTRLEEIVQQLEGETVSLEESLKLFEEGMNLTKLCREELTVAESTIKKLSRNSEGELEAIKE' A
#
# COMPACT_ATOMS: atom_id res chain seq x y z
N MET A 1 -5.12 6.66 17.40
CA MET A 1 -5.48 6.72 15.96
C MET A 1 -4.63 5.80 15.06
N VAL A 2 -3.84 4.86 15.61
CA VAL A 2 -2.91 4.02 14.80
C VAL A 2 -3.57 2.74 14.27
N GLU A 3 -4.47 2.12 15.03
CA GLU A 3 -5.17 0.90 14.61
C GLU A 3 -6.00 1.07 13.32
N ASN A 4 -6.64 2.23 13.18
CA ASN A 4 -7.53 2.50 12.04
C ASN A 4 -6.78 2.62 10.70
N LYS A 5 -5.49 3.01 10.71
CA LYS A 5 -4.66 3.03 9.51
C LYS A 5 -4.17 1.63 9.14
N LYS A 6 -3.84 0.81 10.15
CA LYS A 6 -3.41 -0.56 9.94
C LYS A 6 -4.53 -1.42 9.35
N LEU A 7 -5.75 -1.28 9.89
CA LEU A 7 -6.96 -1.90 9.34
C LEU A 7 -7.17 -1.49 7.87
N LYS A 8 -7.07 -0.20 7.54
CA LYS A 8 -7.19 0.28 6.15
C LYS A 8 -6.16 -0.30 5.20
N PHE A 9 -4.93 -0.53 5.66
CA PHE A 9 -3.89 -1.14 4.83
C PHE A 9 -4.19 -2.62 4.59
N GLU A 10 -4.52 -3.38 5.64
CA GLU A 10 -4.85 -4.80 5.50
C GLU A 10 -6.11 -5.00 4.63
N GLU A 11 -7.14 -4.18 4.82
CA GLU A 11 -8.35 -4.16 3.98
C GLU A 11 -8.02 -3.86 2.51
N ALA A 12 -7.14 -2.90 2.24
CA ALA A 12 -6.73 -2.57 0.88
C ALA A 12 -5.96 -3.72 0.21
N VAL A 13 -5.12 -4.44 0.96
CA VAL A 13 -4.41 -5.62 0.47
C VAL A 13 -5.37 -6.76 0.19
N THR A 14 -6.30 -7.06 1.11
CA THR A 14 -7.34 -8.09 0.88
C THR A 14 -8.18 -7.75 -0.35
N ARG A 15 -8.57 -6.49 -0.52
CA ARG A 15 -9.33 -6.07 -1.70
C ARG A 15 -8.53 -6.22 -3.00
N LEU A 16 -7.23 -5.96 -2.99
CA LEU A 16 -6.37 -6.21 -4.15
C LEU A 16 -6.33 -7.70 -4.53
N GLU A 17 -6.26 -8.60 -3.54
CA GLU A 17 -6.29 -10.05 -3.78
C GLU A 17 -7.63 -10.47 -4.40
N GLU A 18 -8.76 -9.96 -3.91
CA GLU A 18 -10.09 -10.19 -4.50
C GLU A 18 -10.19 -9.67 -5.94
N ILE A 19 -9.60 -8.51 -6.23
CA ILE A 19 -9.58 -7.93 -7.58
C ILE A 19 -8.79 -8.84 -8.53
N VAL A 20 -7.62 -9.33 -8.09
CA VAL A 20 -6.81 -10.27 -8.88
C VAL A 20 -7.59 -11.54 -9.18
N GLN A 21 -8.22 -12.14 -8.16
CA GLN A 21 -9.05 -13.34 -8.35
C GLN A 21 -10.20 -13.11 -9.34
N GLN A 22 -10.85 -11.94 -9.28
CA GLN A 22 -11.92 -11.61 -10.23
C GLN A 22 -11.37 -11.45 -11.65
N LEU A 23 -10.25 -10.74 -11.82
CA LEU A 23 -9.62 -10.53 -13.12
C LEU A 23 -9.07 -11.82 -13.76
N GLU A 24 -8.71 -12.82 -12.95
CA GLU A 24 -8.33 -14.16 -13.42
C GLU A 24 -9.53 -15.04 -13.82
N GLY A 25 -10.75 -14.64 -13.46
CA GLY A 25 -11.97 -15.35 -13.79
C GLY A 25 -12.33 -15.28 -15.27
N GLU A 26 -12.78 -16.40 -15.84
CA GLU A 26 -13.09 -16.55 -17.28
C GLU A 26 -14.30 -15.72 -17.76
N THR A 27 -15.10 -15.15 -16.85
CA THR A 27 -16.39 -14.51 -17.17
C THR A 27 -16.44 -13.00 -16.91
N VAL A 28 -15.33 -12.36 -16.55
CA VAL A 28 -15.34 -10.90 -16.33
C VAL A 28 -15.46 -10.17 -17.67
N SER A 29 -16.44 -9.27 -17.76
CA SER A 29 -16.61 -8.42 -18.94
C SER A 29 -15.51 -7.38 -19.05
N LEU A 30 -15.20 -6.91 -20.26
CA LEU A 30 -14.18 -5.88 -20.48
C LEU A 30 -14.43 -4.60 -19.66
N GLU A 31 -15.69 -4.19 -19.54
CA GLU A 31 -16.05 -3.00 -18.75
C GLU A 31 -15.77 -3.22 -17.26
N GLU A 32 -16.08 -4.39 -16.73
CA GLU A 32 -15.75 -4.75 -15.34
C GLU A 32 -14.24 -4.89 -15.13
N SER A 33 -13.50 -5.47 -16.08
CA SER A 33 -12.04 -5.53 -16.02
C SER A 33 -11.42 -4.15 -15.89
N LEU A 34 -11.92 -3.15 -16.63
CA LEU A 34 -11.43 -1.78 -16.57
C LEU A 34 -11.72 -1.13 -15.21
N LYS A 35 -12.92 -1.35 -14.65
CA LYS A 35 -13.28 -0.84 -13.32
C LYS A 35 -12.42 -1.47 -12.22
N LEU A 36 -12.26 -2.80 -12.25
CA LEU A 36 -11.43 -3.54 -11.31
C LEU A 36 -9.96 -3.12 -11.40
N PHE A 37 -9.46 -2.87 -12.61
CA PHE A 37 -8.10 -2.37 -12.82
C PHE A 37 -7.89 -0.97 -12.24
N GLU A 38 -8.82 -0.04 -12.50
CA GLU A 38 -8.77 1.31 -11.93
C GLU A 38 -8.82 1.29 -10.40
N GLU A 39 -9.70 0.46 -9.82
CA GLU A 39 -9.78 0.24 -8.38
C GLU A 39 -8.44 -0.29 -7.84
N GLY A 40 -7.86 -1.31 -8.48
CA GLY A 40 -6.59 -1.90 -8.09
C GLY A 40 -5.42 -0.91 -8.16
N MET A 41 -5.40 -0.02 -9.16
CA MET A 41 -4.40 1.04 -9.25
C MET A 41 -4.51 2.01 -8.06
N ASN A 42 -5.72 2.40 -7.69
CA ASN A 42 -5.96 3.31 -6.57
C ASN A 42 -5.56 2.68 -5.22
N LEU A 43 -5.93 1.42 -5.00
CA LEU A 43 -5.54 0.67 -3.79
C LEU A 43 -4.01 0.49 -3.70
N THR A 44 -3.36 0.16 -4.82
CA THR A 44 -1.89 0.03 -4.88
C THR A 44 -1.21 1.35 -4.49
N LYS A 45 -1.73 2.48 -4.97
CA LYS A 45 -1.21 3.80 -4.62
C LYS A 45 -1.35 4.07 -3.11
N LEU A 46 -2.53 3.79 -2.53
CA LEU A 46 -2.77 3.93 -1.11
C LEU A 46 -1.80 3.08 -0.26
N CYS A 47 -1.61 1.81 -0.63
CA CYS A 47 -0.68 0.92 0.07
C CYS A 47 0.76 1.46 0.05
N ARG A 48 1.22 1.96 -1.11
CA ARG A 48 2.57 2.57 -1.23
C ARG A 48 2.73 3.81 -0.35
N GLU A 49 1.71 4.65 -0.27
CA GLU A 49 1.74 5.85 0.57
C GLU A 49 1.85 5.48 2.06
N GLU A 50 1.07 4.51 2.54
CA GLU A 50 1.16 4.06 3.93
C GLU A 50 2.51 3.38 4.24
N LEU A 51 3.06 2.59 3.32
CA LEU A 51 4.41 2.01 3.47
C LEU A 51 5.49 3.11 3.54
N THR A 52 5.38 4.14 2.70
CA THR A 52 6.32 5.28 2.71
C THR A 52 6.30 6.00 4.07
N VAL A 53 5.12 6.18 4.66
CA VAL A 53 4.96 6.78 5.99
C VAL A 53 5.58 5.89 7.07
N ALA A 54 5.35 4.58 6.99
CA ALA A 54 5.92 3.60 7.91
C ALA A 54 7.46 3.61 7.86
N GLU A 55 8.04 3.57 6.65
CA GLU A 55 9.50 3.65 6.44
C GLU A 55 10.09 4.95 6.99
N SER A 56 9.44 6.10 6.73
CA SER A 56 9.87 7.40 7.27
C SER A 56 9.88 7.40 8.79
N THR A 57 8.88 6.78 9.41
CA THR A 57 8.77 6.65 10.87
C THR A 57 9.89 5.77 11.42
N ILE A 58 10.13 4.60 10.81
CA ILE A 58 11.24 3.71 11.20
C ILE A 58 12.58 4.43 11.08
N LYS A 59 12.83 5.12 9.95
CA LYS A 59 14.04 5.90 9.73
C LYS A 59 14.23 6.91 10.86
N LYS A 60 13.21 7.71 11.20
CA LYS A 60 13.25 8.70 12.30
C LYS A 60 13.51 8.07 13.68
N LEU A 61 12.96 6.89 13.96
CA LEU A 61 13.19 6.20 15.22
C LEU A 61 14.63 5.68 15.33
N SER A 62 15.15 5.09 14.25
CA SER A 62 16.55 4.65 14.17
C SER A 62 17.54 5.81 14.32
N ARG A 63 17.21 7.01 13.79
CA ARG A 63 17.97 8.25 14.02
C ARG A 63 18.12 8.64 15.49
N ASN A 64 17.17 8.26 16.33
CA ASN A 64 17.11 8.71 17.72
C ASN A 64 17.74 7.71 18.70
N SER A 65 17.89 6.44 18.31
CA SER A 65 18.44 5.36 19.16
C SER A 65 19.94 5.14 18.97
N GLU A 66 20.51 5.50 17.83
CA GLU A 66 21.95 5.45 17.56
C GLU A 66 22.41 6.84 17.11
N GLY A 67 23.20 7.51 17.94
CA GLY A 67 23.50 8.94 17.86
C GLY A 67 24.34 9.43 16.68
N GLU A 68 24.39 8.75 15.53
CA GLU A 68 25.03 9.26 14.31
C GLU A 68 24.31 8.78 13.04
N LEU A 69 24.10 9.70 12.08
CA LEU A 69 23.77 9.36 10.69
C LEU A 69 24.74 10.04 9.73
N GLU A 70 25.52 9.23 9.04
CA GLU A 70 25.96 9.49 7.68
C GLU A 70 24.98 8.76 6.73
N ALA A 71 24.54 9.24 5.58
CA ALA A 71 24.63 10.52 4.91
C ALA A 71 23.38 10.62 4.03
N ILE A 72 22.83 11.82 3.84
CA ILE A 72 22.05 12.11 2.64
C ILE A 72 23.02 12.83 1.72
N LYS A 73 23.44 12.19 0.63
CA LYS A 73 23.96 12.90 -0.54
C LYS A 73 22.86 12.89 -1.60
N GLU A 74 22.55 14.10 -2.04
CA GLU A 74 21.61 14.47 -3.10
C GLU A 74 21.90 13.74 -4.42
#